data_AF-A0A7W1ERK2-F1
#
_entry.id   AF-A0A7W1ERK2-F1
#
_cell.length_a   1.000
_cell.length_b   1.000
_cell.length_c   1.000
_cell.angle_alpha   90.00
_cell.angle_beta   90.00
_cell.angle_gamma   90.00
#
_symmetry.space_group_name_H-M   'P 1'
#
loop_
_entity.id
_entity.type
_entity.pdbx_description
1 polymer ?
#
loop_
_entity_poly.entity_id
_entity_poly.type
_entity_poly.pdbx_seq_one_letter_code
_entity_poly.pdbx_strand_id
1 'polypeptide(L)' 'YRSVIFYHNNEQKKAAEAKIAELTKAGKFKDPIVTQVVPAQTFWHAEEYHQQYLRKRDLGVCY' A
#
# COMPACT_ATOMS: atom_id res chain seq x y z
N TYR A 1 10.36 5.18 2.88
CA TYR A 1 9.23 4.56 2.14
C TYR A 1 7.98 5.42 2.30
N ARG A 2 7.03 5.39 1.36
CA ARG A 2 5.74 6.10 1.46
C ARG A 2 4.57 5.14 1.27
N SER A 3 3.42 5.45 1.86
CA SER A 3 2.18 4.67 1.71
C SER A 3 1.40 5.09 0.47
N VAL A 4 1.11 4.14 -0.42
CA VAL A 4 0.38 4.36 -1.68
C VAL A 4 -0.45 3.13 -2.02
N ILE A 5 -1.65 3.34 -2.54
CA ILE A 5 -2.49 2.34 -3.19
C ILE A 5 -2.48 2.64 -4.70
N PHE A 6 -2.06 1.66 -5.49
CA PHE A 6 -2.08 1.71 -6.95
C PHE A 6 -3.32 0.98 -7.47
N TYR A 7 -4.25 1.70 -8.10
CA TYR A 7 -5.50 1.10 -8.62
C TYR A 7 -5.42 0.80 -10.12
N HIS A 8 -6.03 -0.30 -10.55
CA HIS A 8 -6.12 -0.69 -11.97
C HIS A 8 -7.45 -0.30 -12.62
N ASN A 9 -8.48 -0.04 -11.82
CA ASN A 9 -9.80 0.36 -12.31
C ASN A 9 -10.52 1.30 -11.34
N ASN A 10 -11.65 1.86 -11.80
CA ASN A 10 -12.42 2.82 -11.03
C ASN A 10 -13.11 2.21 -9.80
N GLU A 11 -13.45 0.92 -9.82
CA GLU A 11 -14.07 0.24 -8.69
C GLU A 11 -13.08 0.14 -7.53
N GLN A 12 -11.83 -0.25 -7.80
CA GLN A 12 -10.74 -0.28 -6.83
C GLN A 12 -10.46 1.11 -6.26
N LYS A 13 -10.43 2.15 -7.12
CA LYS A 13 -10.25 3.54 -6.67
C LYS A 13 -11.33 3.92 -5.65
N LYS A 14 -12.61 3.74 -6.02
CA LYS A 14 -13.74 4.09 -5.15
C LYS A 14 -13.73 3.30 -3.84
N ALA A 15 -13.41 2.01 -3.90
CA ALA A 15 -13.33 1.16 -2.70
C ALA A 15 -12.21 1.63 -1.76
N ALA A 16 -11.03 1.98 -2.30
CA ALA A 16 -9.91 2.49 -1.50
C ALA A 16 -10.26 3.84 -0.84
N GLU A 17 -10.81 4.79 -1.60
CA GLU A 17 -11.22 6.11 -1.09
C GLU A 17 -12.31 5.99 -0.02
N ALA A 18 -13.33 5.15 -0.27
CA ALA A 18 -14.40 4.90 0.68
C ALA A 18 -13.87 4.30 1.99
N LYS A 19 -12.90 3.37 1.91
CA LYS A 19 -12.31 2.76 3.10
C LYS A 19 -11.48 3.75 3.90
N ILE A 20 -10.70 4.61 3.24
CA ILE A 20 -9.95 5.69 3.91
C ILE A 20 -10.91 6.64 4.63
N ALA A 21 -12.00 7.04 3.97
CA ALA A 21 -13.02 7.91 4.56
C ALA A 21 -13.71 7.25 5.78
N GLU A 22 -14.08 5.96 5.67
CA GLU A 22 -14.67 5.18 6.77
C GLU A 22 -13.74 5.15 7.99
N LEU A 23 -12.47 4.80 7.78
CA LEU A 23 -11.47 4.69 8.86
C LEU A 23 -11.13 6.04 9.49
N THR A 24 -11.09 7.10 8.68
CA THR A 24 -10.87 8.47 9.15
C THR A 24 -12.05 8.93 10.01
N LYS A 25 -13.29 8.69 9.56
CA LYS A 25 -14.51 9.01 10.31
C LYS A 25 -14.62 8.19 11.61
N ALA A 26 -14.19 6.93 11.58
CA ALA A 26 -14.16 6.08 12.77
C ALA A 26 -13.10 6.49 13.80
N GLY A 27 -12.20 7.43 13.47
CA GLY A 27 -11.12 7.85 14.37
C GLY A 27 -10.18 6.71 14.74
N LYS A 28 -10.05 5.68 13.88
CA LYS A 28 -9.29 4.46 14.19
C LYS A 28 -7.79 4.74 14.40
N PHE A 29 -7.29 5.80 13.79
CA PHE A 29 -5.91 6.23 13.90
C PHE A 29 -5.83 7.58 14.60
N LYS A 30 -4.81 7.74 15.45
CA LYS A 30 -4.53 9.00 16.15
C LYS A 30 -4.21 10.13 15.17
N ASP A 31 -3.49 9.79 14.10
CA ASP A 31 -3.07 10.73 13.06
C ASP A 31 -3.84 10.49 11.75
N PRO A 32 -3.97 11.52 10.89
CA PRO A 32 -4.65 11.38 9.61
C PRO A 32 -4.03 10.33 8.70
N ILE A 33 -4.87 9.61 7.94
CA ILE A 33 -4.40 8.69 6.92
C ILE A 33 -3.86 9.49 5.73
N VAL A 34 -2.55 9.41 5.49
CA VAL A 34 -1.84 10.09 4.38
C VAL A 34 -1.62 9.20 3.14
N THR A 35 -2.21 8.00 3.13
CA THR A 35 -2.08 7.05 2.02
C THR A 35 -2.62 7.65 0.72
N GLN A 36 -1.78 7.68 -0.31
CA GLN A 36 -2.17 8.19 -1.64
C GLN A 36 -2.93 7.12 -2.43
N VAL A 37 -3.93 7.51 -3.22
CA VAL A 37 -4.66 6.63 -4.14
C VAL A 37 -4.42 7.11 -5.56
N VAL A 38 -3.59 6.39 -6.32
CA VAL A 38 -3.13 6.82 -7.66
C VAL A 38 -3.26 5.67 -8.67
N PRO A 39 -3.41 5.96 -9.98
CA PRO A 39 -3.49 4.91 -10.98
C PRO A 39 -2.20 4.08 -11.01
N ALA A 40 -2.34 2.78 -11.17
CA ALA A 40 -1.21 1.87 -11.36
C ALA A 40 -0.43 2.26 -12.62
N GLN A 41 0.88 2.46 -12.45
CA GLN A 41 1.83 2.67 -13.54
C GLN A 41 2.63 1.39 -13.78
N THR A 42 3.54 1.42 -14.75
CA THR A 42 4.48 0.32 -14.99
C THR A 42 5.21 -0.03 -13.69
N PHE A 43 5.04 -1.27 -13.24
CA PHE A 43 5.76 -1.81 -12.11
C PHE A 43 7.02 -2.50 -12.60
N TRP A 44 8.17 -1.91 -12.31
CA TRP A 44 9.47 -2.46 -12.67
C TRP A 44 9.84 -3.56 -11.67
N HIS A 45 10.04 -4.76 -12.19
CA HIS A 45 10.45 -5.91 -11.38
C HIS A 45 11.80 -5.61 -10.72
N ALA A 46 11.86 -5.73 -9.39
CA ALA A 46 13.11 -5.57 -8.66
C ALA A 46 14.07 -6.74 -8.95
N GLU A 47 15.37 -6.52 -8.77
CA GLU A 47 16.40 -7.54 -8.99
C GLU A 47 16.11 -8.83 -8.19
N GLU A 48 16.56 -9.97 -8.71
CA GLU A 48 16.32 -11.29 -8.10
C GLU A 48 16.80 -11.40 -6.65
N TYR A 49 17.82 -10.61 -6.28
CA TYR A 49 18.28 -10.49 -4.91
C TYR A 49 17.16 -10.04 -3.94
N HIS A 50 16.30 -9.12 -4.37
CA HIS A 50 15.23 -8.54 -3.57
C HIS A 50 13.97 -9.42 -3.53
N GLN A 51 13.80 -10.31 -4.51
CA GLN A 51 12.65 -11.19 -4.57
C GLN A 51 12.65 -12.17 -3.41
N GLN A 52 11.54 -12.20 -2.66
CA GLN A 52 11.38 -13.04 -1.46
C GLN A 52 12.54 -12.89 -0.47
N TYR A 53 13.17 -11.70 -0.39
CA TYR A 53 14.38 -11.48 0.40
C TYR A 53 14.26 -11.96 1.86
N LEU A 54 13.15 -11.61 2.53
CA LEU A 54 12.90 -12.04 3.91
C LEU A 54 12.88 -13.55 4.07
N ARG A 55 12.17 -14.25 3.17
CA ARG A 55 12.12 -15.71 3.16
C ARG A 55 13.50 -16.33 2.89
N LYS A 56 14.26 -15.77 1.95
CA LYS A 56 15.62 -16.23 1.62
C LYS A 56 16.61 -16.06 2.78
N ARG A 57 16.39 -15.05 3.63
CA ARG A 57 17.23 -14.72 4.78
C ARG A 57 16.71 -15.26 6.12
N ASP A 58 15.59 -15.96 6.11
CA ASP A 58 14.87 -16.39 7.32
C ASP A 58 14.62 -15.24 8.33
N LEU A 59 14.34 -14.05 7.79
CA LEU A 59 14.05 -12.85 8.57
C LEU A 59 12.53 -12.70 8.72
N GLY A 60 12.05 -12.67 9.97
CA GLY A 60 10.62 -12.55 10.27
C GLY A 60 10.06 -11.12 10.20
N VAL A 61 10.91 -10.09 10.23
CA VAL A 61 10.49 -8.69 10.28
C VAL A 61 11.40 -7.78 9.44
N CYS A 62 10.80 -6.74 8.87
CA CYS A 62 11.49 -5.51 8.42
C CYS A 62 11.20 -4.40 9.44
N TYR A 63 12.14 -3.48 9.60
CA TYR A 63 11.96 -2.23 10.35
C TYR A 63 11.84 -1.04 9.40
#